data_AF-A0A0R2SRE4-F1
#
_entry.id   AF-A0A0R2SRE4-F1
#
_cell.length_a   1.000
_cell.length_b   1.000
_cell.length_c   1.000
_cell.angle_alpha   90.00
_cell.angle_beta   90.00
_cell.angle_gamma   90.00
#
_symmetry.space_group_name_H-M   'P 1'
#
loop_
_entity.id
_entity.type
_entity.pdbx_description
1 polymer ?
#
loop_
_entity_poly.entity_id
_entity_poly.type
_entity_poly.pdbx_seq_one_letter_code
_entity_poly.pdbx_strand_id
1 'polypeptide(L)'
;MKVYYNNSCKICKTEIDFYKKQKIDEIQWVDITDGSSVTRDTGKKSHTLLRRLHVEENGKIIGGAEAFLVLWKNMPKYRFLYRILKLPIIFSLFNVSYEIIAYFLYLK
;
A
#
# COMPACT_ATOMS: atom_id res chain seq x y z
N MET A 1 -2.71 12.44 2.10
CA MET A 1 -2.90 10.98 2.31
C MET A 1 -1.64 10.42 2.93
N LYS A 2 -1.74 9.42 3.82
CA LYS A 2 -0.56 8.71 4.34
C LYS A 2 -0.42 7.34 3.69
N VAL A 3 0.81 6.92 3.41
CA VAL A 3 1.14 5.59 2.91
C VAL A 3 2.04 4.92 3.94
N TYR A 4 1.57 3.83 4.50
CA TYR A 4 2.30 3.04 5.49
C TYR A 4 3.04 1.90 4.80
N TYR A 5 4.32 1.77 5.08
CA TYR A 5 5.16 0.74 4.46
C TYR A 5 6.21 0.17 5.41
N ASN A 6 6.57 -1.09 5.17
CA ASN A 6 7.61 -1.79 5.92
C ASN A 6 8.96 -1.59 5.21
N ASN A 7 9.86 -0.82 5.81
CA ASN A 7 11.20 -0.57 5.29
C ASN A 7 12.15 -1.77 5.43
N SER A 8 11.90 -2.69 6.38
CA SER A 8 12.65 -3.95 6.48
C SER A 8 12.31 -4.97 5.38
N CYS A 9 11.17 -4.81 4.71
CA CYS A 9 10.80 -5.62 3.55
C CYS A 9 11.48 -5.09 2.28
N LYS A 10 12.49 -5.80 1.76
CA LYS A 10 13.28 -5.34 0.58
C LYS A 10 12.41 -4.99 -0.62
N ILE A 11 11.43 -5.83 -0.96
CA ILE A 11 10.56 -5.60 -2.13
C ILE A 11 9.63 -4.41 -1.90
N CYS A 12 9.04 -4.31 -0.71
CA CYS A 12 8.18 -3.20 -0.31
C CYS A 12 8.96 -1.88 -0.33
N LYS A 13 10.16 -1.86 0.26
CA LYS A 13 11.05 -0.69 0.25
C LYS A 13 11.40 -0.26 -1.17
N THR A 14 11.75 -1.20 -2.03
CA THR A 14 12.13 -0.92 -3.43
C THR A 14 10.97 -0.27 -4.19
N GLU A 15 9.77 -0.81 -4.03
CA GLU A 15 8.56 -0.25 -4.62
C GLU A 15 8.29 1.18 -4.12
N ILE A 16 8.33 1.39 -2.80
CA ILE A 16 8.03 2.70 -2.20
C ILE A 16 9.09 3.74 -2.56
N ASP A 17 10.37 3.37 -2.57
CA ASP A 17 11.45 4.25 -3.00
C ASP A 17 11.28 4.67 -4.47
N PHE A 18 10.75 3.78 -5.32
CA PHE A 18 10.42 4.13 -6.70
C PHE A 18 9.27 5.16 -6.79
N TYR A 19 8.24 5.03 -5.95
CA TYR A 19 7.14 6.01 -5.88
C TYR A 19 7.57 7.34 -5.27
N LYS A 20 8.44 7.35 -4.25
CA LYS A 20 8.99 8.57 -3.63
C LYS A 20 9.72 9.46 -4.64
N LYS A 21 10.32 8.89 -5.68
CA LYS A 21 10.98 9.67 -6.76
C LYS A 21 10.01 10.58 -7.52
N GLN A 22 8.69 10.34 -7.45
CA GLN A 22 7.70 11.21 -8.07
C GLN A 22 7.48 12.53 -7.34
N LYS A 23 8.00 12.67 -6.09
CA LYS A 23 7.92 13.91 -5.29
C LYS A 23 6.52 14.52 -5.26
N ILE A 24 5.53 13.71 -4.86
CA ILE A 24 4.14 14.13 -4.72
C ILE A 24 3.95 14.60 -3.27
N ASP A 25 3.78 15.90 -3.07
CA ASP A 25 3.79 16.55 -1.76
C ASP A 25 2.58 16.16 -0.90
N GLU A 26 1.46 15.79 -1.53
CA GLU A 26 0.23 15.37 -0.85
C GLU A 26 0.30 13.95 -0.23
N ILE A 27 1.38 13.21 -0.54
CA ILE A 27 1.62 11.86 -0.05
C ILE A 27 2.68 11.87 1.05
N GLN A 28 2.24 11.55 2.26
CA GLN A 28 3.12 11.35 3.40
C GLN A 28 3.52 9.87 3.50
N TRP A 29 4.82 9.59 3.51
CA TRP A 29 5.36 8.23 3.60
C TRP A 29 5.71 7.91 5.05
N VAL A 30 5.04 6.91 5.63
CA VAL A 30 5.20 6.54 7.04
C VAL A 30 5.82 5.16 7.13
N ASP A 31 7.04 5.10 7.67
CA ASP A 31 7.71 3.82 7.97
C ASP A 31 7.07 3.20 9.22
N ILE A 32 6.73 1.92 9.10
CA ILE A 32 6.05 1.15 10.15
C ILE A 32 6.86 -0.07 10.64
N THR A 33 8.13 -0.14 10.27
CA THR A 33 9.02 -1.28 10.56
C THR A 33 9.01 -1.68 12.04
N ASP A 34 9.10 -0.71 12.95
CA ASP A 34 9.22 -0.96 14.40
C ASP A 34 7.87 -1.10 15.11
N GLY A 35 6.75 -1.09 14.38
CA GLY A 35 5.39 -1.26 14.92
C GLY A 35 4.88 -0.12 15.82
N SER A 36 5.69 0.91 16.08
CA SER A 36 5.42 2.00 17.01
C SER A 36 4.42 3.04 16.48
N SER A 37 4.35 3.24 15.17
CA SER A 37 3.47 4.22 14.51
C SER A 37 2.07 3.69 14.18
N VAL A 38 1.85 2.38 14.27
CA VAL A 38 0.66 1.75 13.67
C VAL A 38 -0.39 1.33 14.69
N THR A 39 0.02 0.87 15.87
CA THR A 39 -0.93 0.47 16.91
C THR A 39 -1.75 1.65 17.44
N ARG A 40 -1.15 2.85 17.49
CA ARG A 40 -1.79 4.08 17.95
C ARG A 40 -2.81 4.65 16.96
N ASP A 41 -2.50 4.63 15.67
CA ASP A 41 -3.34 5.24 14.63
C ASP A 41 -4.38 4.27 14.05
N THR A 42 -4.13 2.96 14.11
CA THR A 42 -4.89 1.96 13.32
C THR A 42 -5.63 0.90 14.16
N GLY A 43 -5.25 0.72 15.43
CA GLY A 43 -5.78 -0.34 16.30
C GLY A 43 -5.46 -1.77 15.84
N LYS A 44 -4.68 -1.98 14.78
CA LYS A 44 -4.37 -3.30 14.21
C LYS A 44 -3.00 -3.81 14.67
N LYS A 45 -2.87 -5.14 14.85
CA LYS A 45 -1.59 -5.80 15.19
C LYS A 45 -0.59 -5.64 14.05
N SER A 46 0.64 -5.23 14.39
CA SER A 46 1.77 -4.98 13.46
C SER A 46 1.88 -6.02 12.34
N HIS A 47 1.76 -7.32 12.65
CA HIS A 47 1.85 -8.42 11.68
C HIS A 47 0.89 -8.33 10.48
N THR A 48 -0.33 -7.81 10.67
CA THR A 48 -1.30 -7.65 9.56
C THR A 48 -0.95 -6.48 8.64
N LEU A 49 -0.28 -5.46 9.18
CA LEU A 49 0.15 -4.29 8.43
C LEU A 49 1.46 -4.50 7.71
N LEU A 50 2.33 -5.38 8.24
CA LEU A 50 3.58 -5.73 7.59
C LEU A 50 3.36 -6.50 6.28
N ARG A 51 2.27 -7.28 6.15
CA ARG A 51 1.98 -8.13 4.98
C ARG A 51 1.42 -7.38 3.77
N ARG A 52 0.77 -6.24 3.98
CA ARG A 52 0.04 -5.52 2.93
C ARG A 52 0.40 -4.05 2.89
N LEU A 53 0.33 -3.44 1.71
CA LEU A 53 0.35 -1.98 1.60
C LEU A 53 -0.88 -1.42 2.30
N HIS A 54 -0.70 -0.33 3.03
CA HIS A 54 -1.80 0.40 3.65
C HIS A 54 -1.72 1.89 3.34
N VAL A 55 -2.88 2.52 3.15
CA VAL A 55 -3.01 3.96 3.02
C VAL A 55 -4.09 4.48 3.96
N GLU A 56 -3.92 5.70 4.47
CA GLU A 56 -4.95 6.45 5.18
C GLU A 56 -5.43 7.61 4.31
N GLU A 57 -6.71 7.56 3.96
CA GLU A 57 -7.42 8.64 3.25
C GLU A 57 -8.68 8.98 4.06
N ASN A 58 -8.84 10.26 4.44
CA ASN A 58 -9.97 10.77 5.23
C ASN A 58 -10.22 10.01 6.54
N GLY A 59 -9.16 9.66 7.28
CA GLY A 59 -9.24 8.92 8.54
C GLY A 59 -9.60 7.44 8.40
N LYS A 60 -9.78 6.93 7.17
CA LYS A 60 -10.02 5.51 6.90
C LYS A 60 -8.75 4.84 6.42
N ILE A 61 -8.44 3.70 7.00
CA ILE A 61 -7.30 2.87 6.62
C ILE A 61 -7.75 1.81 5.63
N ILE A 62 -7.11 1.83 4.46
CA ILE A 62 -7.39 0.95 3.33
C ILE A 62 -6.15 0.11 3.10
N GLY A 63 -6.33 -1.21 2.91
CA GLY A 63 -5.24 -2.17 2.81
C GLY A 63 -5.30 -3.03 1.55
N GLY A 64 -4.17 -3.61 1.18
CA GLY A 64 -4.07 -4.57 0.08
C GLY A 64 -4.20 -3.93 -1.30
N ALA A 65 -4.78 -4.65 -2.26
CA ALA A 65 -4.95 -4.19 -3.65
C ALA A 65 -5.75 -2.87 -3.74
N GLU A 66 -6.72 -2.65 -2.86
CA GLU A 66 -7.50 -1.42 -2.81
C GLU A 66 -6.62 -0.20 -2.42
N ALA A 67 -5.62 -0.40 -1.55
CA ALA A 67 -4.68 0.65 -1.17
C ALA A 67 -3.87 1.15 -2.38
N PHE A 68 -3.51 0.25 -3.30
CA PHE A 68 -2.86 0.62 -4.56
C PHE A 68 -3.76 1.46 -5.47
N LEU A 69 -5.05 1.15 -5.55
CA LEU A 69 -5.98 1.98 -6.33
C LEU A 69 -6.05 3.40 -5.79
N VAL A 70 -6.15 3.54 -4.47
CA VAL A 70 -6.18 4.86 -3.80
C VAL A 70 -4.84 5.60 -3.99
N LEU A 71 -3.72 4.90 -3.86
CA LEU A 71 -2.39 5.46 -4.13
C LEU A 71 -2.30 5.97 -5.58
N TRP A 72 -2.52 5.11 -6.56
CA TRP A 72 -2.38 5.45 -7.98
C TRP A 72 -3.41 6.47 -8.46
N LYS A 73 -4.59 6.56 -7.85
CA LYS A 73 -5.57 7.62 -8.10
C LYS A 73 -4.97 9.01 -7.82
N ASN A 74 -4.14 9.11 -6.79
CA ASN A 74 -3.47 10.32 -6.32
C ASN A 74 -2.06 10.52 -6.91
N MET A 75 -1.60 9.64 -7.83
CA MET A 75 -0.31 9.80 -8.50
C MET A 75 -0.51 10.07 -10.00
N PRO A 76 -0.23 11.27 -10.52
CA PRO A 76 -0.52 11.64 -11.92
C PRO A 76 -0.01 10.64 -12.96
N LYS A 77 1.25 10.16 -12.81
CA LYS A 77 1.86 9.21 -13.74
C LYS A 77 1.26 7.81 -13.70
N TYR A 78 0.69 7.39 -12.56
CA TYR A 78 0.11 6.05 -12.39
C TYR A 78 -1.42 6.07 -12.44
N ARG A 79 -2.02 7.24 -12.69
CA ARG A 79 -3.49 7.40 -12.76
C ARG A 79 -4.13 6.49 -13.80
N PHE A 80 -3.40 6.12 -14.84
CA PHE A 80 -3.88 5.13 -15.83
C PHE A 80 -4.05 3.74 -15.22
N LEU A 81 -3.15 3.29 -14.33
CA LEU A 81 -3.27 2.02 -13.61
C LEU A 81 -4.55 2.00 -12.79
N TYR A 82 -4.83 3.08 -12.05
CA TYR A 82 -6.09 3.22 -11.33
C TYR A 82 -7.31 3.09 -12.27
N ARG A 83 -7.30 3.76 -13.42
CA ARG A 83 -8.44 3.72 -14.36
C ARG A 83 -8.71 2.31 -14.90
N ILE A 84 -7.67 1.52 -15.14
CA ILE A 84 -7.78 0.16 -15.66
C ILE A 84 -8.13 -0.82 -14.53
N LEU A 85 -7.34 -0.81 -13.46
CA LEU A 85 -7.42 -1.80 -12.38
C LEU A 85 -8.62 -1.60 -11.45
N LYS A 86 -9.34 -0.48 -11.52
CA LYS A 86 -10.59 -0.27 -10.78
C LYS A 86 -11.80 -0.96 -11.40
N LEU A 87 -11.71 -1.43 -12.65
CA LEU A 87 -12.85 -2.06 -13.33
C LEU A 87 -13.23 -3.37 -12.61
N PRO A 88 -14.50 -3.68 -12.33
CA PRO A 88 -14.88 -4.74 -11.40
C PRO A 88 -14.21 -6.11 -11.66
N ILE A 89 -14.21 -6.56 -12.92
CA ILE A 89 -13.61 -7.84 -13.32
C ILE A 89 -12.09 -7.78 -13.19
N ILE A 90 -11.47 -6.70 -13.64
CA ILE A 90 -10.01 -6.52 -13.60
C ILE A 90 -9.53 -6.40 -12.15
N PHE A 91 -10.27 -5.66 -11.32
CA PHE A 91 -9.98 -5.52 -9.91
C PHE A 91 -10.04 -6.86 -9.19
N SER A 92 -11.04 -7.69 -9.51
CA SER A 92 -11.13 -9.03 -8.93
C SER A 92 -9.88 -9.86 -9.24
N LEU A 93 -9.42 -9.85 -10.50
CA LEU A 93 -8.19 -10.54 -10.90
C LEU A 93 -6.97 -9.95 -10.19
N PHE A 94 -6.81 -8.63 -10.20
CA PHE A 94 -5.71 -7.93 -9.54
C PHE A 94 -5.64 -8.23 -8.04
N ASN A 95 -6.78 -8.21 -7.35
CA ASN A 95 -6.87 -8.51 -5.92
C ASN A 95 -6.49 -9.95 -5.61
N VAL A 96 -6.96 -10.93 -6.40
CA VAL A 96 -6.57 -12.33 -6.25
C VAL A 96 -5.07 -12.52 -6.47
N SER A 97 -4.52 -11.98 -7.56
CA SER A 97 -3.08 -12.05 -7.86
C SER A 97 -2.24 -11.42 -6.74
N TYR A 98 -2.68 -10.26 -6.24
CA TYR A 98 -2.05 -9.57 -5.13
C TYR A 98 -2.00 -10.44 -3.87
N GLU A 99 -3.12 -11.04 -3.46
CA GLU A 99 -3.19 -11.86 -2.26
C GLU A 99 -2.32 -13.12 -2.35
N ILE A 100 -2.24 -13.73 -3.55
CA ILE A 100 -1.34 -14.87 -3.82
C ILE A 100 0.13 -14.44 -3.65
N ILE A 101 0.55 -13.35 -4.27
CA ILE A 101 1.93 -12.85 -4.16
C ILE A 101 2.25 -12.47 -2.71
N ALA A 102 1.34 -11.75 -2.05
CA ALA A 102 1.48 -11.35 -0.65
C ALA A 102 1.46 -12.56 0.30
N TYR A 103 0.91 -13.71 -0.09
CA TYR A 103 1.03 -14.94 0.68
C TYR A 103 2.45 -15.49 0.59
N PHE A 104 2.97 -15.67 -0.61
CA PHE A 104 4.31 -16.25 -0.82
C PHE A 104 5.44 -15.37 -0.30
N LEU A 105 5.33 -14.04 -0.40
CA LEU A 105 6.35 -13.12 0.11
C LEU A 105 6.53 -13.19 1.64
N TYR A 106 5.52 -13.65 2.37
CA TYR A 106 5.48 -13.67 3.83
C TYR A 106 5.39 -15.09 4.43
N LEU A 107 5.49 -16.12 3.59
CA LEU A 107 5.70 -17.50 4.01
C LEU A 107 7.15 -17.81 4.40
N LYS A 108 8.05 -16.83 4.27
CA LYS A 108 9.48 -16.98 4.52
C LYS A 108 9.84 -16.88 5.99
#